data_AF-A0A7Y5Q7C7-F1
#
_entry.id   AF-A0A7Y5Q7C7-F1
#
_cell.length_a   1.000
_cell.length_b   1.000
_cell.length_c   1.000
_cell.angle_alpha   90.00
_cell.angle_beta   90.00
_cell.angle_gamma   90.00
#
_symmetry.space_group_name_H-M   'P 1'
#
loop_
_entity.id
_entity.type
_entity.pdbx_description
1 polymer ?
#
loop_
_entity_poly.entity_id
_entity_poly.type
_entity_poly.pdbx_seq_one_letter_code
_entity_poly.pdbx_strand_id
1 'polypeptide(L)'
;MLARWSVLALLGLAALPSQAASVLARVFFDANGNGQQDRGEVGAPQVLVSDGDRIYRTDASGEARLEVIRAAHESARVFVISPGGHRTTTPWHEAVDPAAAEERAVLFGLQPVTVRAE
;
A
#
# COMPACT_ATOMS: atom_id res chain seq x y z
N MET A 1 -43.77 6.99 45.05
CA MET A 1 -43.26 7.99 44.09
C MET A 1 -41.77 7.71 43.86
N LEU A 2 -41.43 7.59 42.57
CA LEU A 2 -40.08 7.68 41.96
C LEU A 2 -39.08 6.54 42.25
N ALA A 3 -39.10 5.55 41.35
CA ALA A 3 -37.99 4.62 41.15
C ALA A 3 -36.74 5.41 40.72
N ARG A 4 -35.64 5.25 41.45
CA ARG A 4 -34.31 5.78 41.10
C ARG A 4 -33.73 4.92 39.98
N TRP A 5 -33.84 5.39 38.75
CA TRP A 5 -33.14 4.81 37.61
C TRP A 5 -31.69 5.29 37.64
N SER A 6 -30.86 4.67 38.48
CA SER A 6 -29.41 4.80 38.36
C SER A 6 -28.92 3.75 37.37
N VAL A 7 -29.10 4.00 36.07
CA VAL A 7 -28.32 3.30 35.06
C VAL A 7 -26.95 3.96 35.06
N LEU A 8 -25.96 3.26 35.61
CA LEU A 8 -24.56 3.52 35.29
C LEU A 8 -24.44 3.51 33.77
N ALA A 9 -24.17 4.65 33.17
CA ALA A 9 -23.70 4.72 31.80
C ALA A 9 -22.31 4.09 31.77
N LEU A 10 -22.27 2.76 31.63
CA LEU A 10 -21.07 2.03 31.25
C LEU A 10 -20.53 2.71 29.99
N LEU A 11 -19.26 3.11 30.05
CA LEU A 11 -18.46 3.40 28.86
C LEU A 11 -18.57 2.21 27.91
N GLY A 12 -19.46 2.30 26.93
CA GLY A 12 -19.36 1.47 25.74
C GLY A 12 -18.15 1.96 24.97
N LEU A 13 -17.00 1.31 25.17
CA LEU A 13 -15.85 1.45 24.28
C LEU A 13 -16.27 0.82 22.95
N ALA A 14 -16.97 1.59 22.10
CA ALA A 14 -17.32 1.14 20.77
C ALA A 14 -16.01 0.93 19.99
N ALA A 15 -15.67 -0.32 19.68
CA ALA A 15 -14.59 -0.61 18.75
C ALA A 15 -14.95 0.02 17.40
N LEU A 16 -14.08 0.87 16.87
CA LEU A 16 -14.26 1.43 15.53
C LEU A 16 -14.23 0.28 14.52
N PRO A 17 -15.14 0.26 13.53
CA PRO A 17 -15.12 -0.78 12.51
C PRO A 17 -13.80 -0.69 11.70
N SER A 18 -13.14 -1.82 11.54
CA SER A 18 -12.02 -1.99 10.61
C SER A 18 -12.56 -2.33 9.22
N GLN A 19 -11.98 -1.72 8.19
CA GLN A 19 -12.27 -2.01 6.79
C GLN A 19 -11.02 -2.63 6.14
N ALA A 20 -11.25 -3.38 5.06
CA ALA A 20 -10.20 -4.05 4.30
C ALA A 20 -10.34 -3.68 2.82
N ALA A 21 -9.24 -3.25 2.22
CA ALA A 21 -9.13 -3.04 0.77
C ALA A 21 -8.19 -4.09 0.15
N SER A 22 -8.59 -4.62 -1.00
CA SER A 22 -7.72 -5.47 -1.82
C SER A 22 -6.87 -4.58 -2.73
N VAL A 23 -5.55 -4.73 -2.66
CA VAL A 23 -4.61 -3.94 -3.46
C VAL A 23 -3.69 -4.87 -4.25
N LEU A 24 -3.62 -4.64 -5.56
CA LEU A 24 -2.61 -5.22 -6.42
C LEU A 24 -1.45 -4.22 -6.58
N ALA A 25 -0.38 -4.41 -5.81
CA ALA A 25 0.84 -3.64 -6.02
C ALA A 25 1.62 -4.22 -7.20
N ARG A 26 1.99 -3.36 -8.14
CA ARG A 26 2.83 -3.72 -9.29
C ARG A 26 4.09 -2.89 -9.30
N VAL A 27 5.23 -3.56 -9.24
CA VAL A 27 6.56 -2.96 -9.36
C VAL A 27 7.14 -3.35 -10.71
N PHE A 28 7.69 -2.38 -11.45
CA PHE A 28 8.24 -2.62 -12.78
C PHE A 28 9.52 -1.81 -13.02
N PHE A 29 10.37 -2.29 -13.93
CA PHE A 29 11.54 -1.54 -14.38
C PHE A 29 11.11 -0.55 -15.45
N ASP A 30 11.04 0.72 -15.05
CA ASP A 30 10.63 1.84 -15.90
C ASP A 30 11.84 2.32 -16.72
N ALA A 31 12.06 1.70 -17.87
CA ALA A 31 13.25 1.92 -18.66
C ALA A 31 13.33 3.35 -19.20
N ASN A 32 12.18 3.95 -19.52
CA ASN A 32 12.13 5.30 -20.10
C ASN A 32 11.93 6.41 -19.06
N GLY A 33 11.55 6.07 -17.84
CA GLY A 33 11.43 6.98 -16.69
C GLY A 33 10.15 7.79 -16.67
N ASN A 34 9.08 7.36 -17.34
CA ASN A 34 7.85 8.12 -17.48
C ASN A 34 6.79 7.83 -16.40
N GLY A 35 7.08 6.92 -15.47
CA GLY A 35 6.19 6.53 -14.38
C GLY A 35 5.00 5.66 -14.79
N GLN A 36 4.99 5.13 -16.01
CA GLN A 36 3.95 4.23 -16.52
C GLN A 36 4.61 2.93 -16.95
N GLN A 37 3.90 1.80 -16.80
CA GLN A 37 4.41 0.53 -17.31
C GLN A 37 4.09 0.39 -18.79
N ASP A 38 5.08 0.67 -19.63
CA ASP A 38 4.94 0.58 -21.08
C ASP A 38 5.11 -0.84 -21.63
N ARG A 39 4.70 -1.04 -22.89
CA ARG A 39 4.92 -2.31 -23.58
C ARG A 39 6.42 -2.59 -23.68
N GLY A 40 6.85 -3.69 -23.06
CA GLY A 40 8.25 -4.12 -23.03
C GLY A 40 8.93 -3.87 -21.68
N GLU A 41 8.29 -3.11 -20.79
CA GLU A 41 8.76 -2.93 -19.41
C GLU A 41 8.31 -4.08 -18.53
N VAL A 42 9.29 -4.81 -18.02
CA VAL A 42 9.06 -6.04 -17.26
C VAL A 42 8.82 -5.71 -15.79
N GLY A 43 8.04 -6.57 -15.14
CA GLY A 43 7.86 -6.52 -13.70
C GLY A 43 9.17 -6.74 -12.95
N ALA A 44 9.29 -6.15 -11.77
CA ALA A 44 10.44 -6.27 -10.90
C ALA A 44 10.17 -7.31 -9.81
N PRO A 45 10.70 -8.55 -9.94
CA PRO A 45 10.46 -9.61 -8.97
C PRO A 45 11.25 -9.40 -7.67
N GLN A 46 10.78 -10.02 -6.59
CA GLN A 46 11.45 -10.03 -5.28
C GLN A 46 11.58 -8.66 -4.60
N VAL A 47 10.96 -7.60 -5.13
CA VAL A 47 10.88 -6.28 -4.51
C VAL A 47 9.91 -6.32 -3.34
N LEU A 48 10.23 -5.60 -2.27
CA LEU A 48 9.39 -5.55 -1.08
C LEU A 48 8.43 -4.36 -1.17
N VAL A 49 7.16 -4.60 -0.80
CA VAL A 49 6.09 -3.61 -0.70
C VAL A 49 5.49 -3.74 0.70
N SER A 50 5.06 -2.65 1.32
CA SER A 50 4.44 -2.66 2.63
C SER A 50 3.16 -1.84 2.66
N ASP A 51 2.21 -2.29 3.47
CA ASP A 51 0.99 -1.55 3.84
C ASP A 51 1.18 -0.77 5.16
N GLY A 52 2.38 -0.77 5.75
CA GLY A 52 2.67 -0.21 7.07
C GLY A 52 2.64 -1.22 8.23
N ASP A 53 1.97 -2.38 8.06
CA ASP A 53 1.89 -3.42 9.09
C ASP A 53 2.59 -4.71 8.66
N ARG A 54 2.45 -5.07 7.38
CA ARG A 54 3.01 -6.25 6.76
C ARG A 54 3.95 -5.87 5.62
N ILE A 55 4.84 -6.80 5.31
CA ILE A 55 5.74 -6.72 4.16
C ILE A 55 5.38 -7.86 3.22
N TYR A 56 5.20 -7.51 1.96
CA TYR A 56 4.88 -8.39 0.85
C TYR A 56 6.03 -8.38 -0.13
N ARG A 57 6.17 -9.46 -0.88
CA ARG A 57 7.22 -9.62 -1.88
C ARG A 57 6.58 -9.82 -3.24
N THR A 58 7.06 -9.09 -4.25
CA THR A 58 6.59 -9.26 -5.62
C THR A 58 6.99 -10.61 -6.20
N ASP A 59 6.07 -11.19 -6.97
CA ASP A 59 6.25 -12.44 -7.70
C ASP A 59 7.09 -12.27 -8.98
N ALA A 60 7.16 -13.31 -9.81
CA ALA A 60 7.93 -13.30 -11.06
C ALA A 60 7.46 -12.24 -12.08
N SER A 61 6.21 -11.82 -12.00
CA SER A 61 5.63 -10.75 -12.82
C SER A 61 5.72 -9.36 -12.18
N GLY A 62 6.36 -9.23 -11.02
CA GLY A 62 6.47 -7.96 -10.30
C GLY A 62 5.20 -7.57 -9.54
N GLU A 63 4.30 -8.51 -9.27
CA GLU A 63 3.03 -8.25 -8.60
C GLU A 63 3.01 -8.78 -7.16
N ALA A 64 2.34 -8.07 -6.27
CA ALA A 64 2.00 -8.54 -4.93
C ALA A 64 0.55 -8.17 -4.61
N ARG A 65 -0.22 -9.12 -4.08
CA ARG A 65 -1.58 -8.87 -3.58
C ARG A 65 -1.53 -8.60 -2.08
N LEU A 66 -2.10 -7.47 -1.67
CA LEU A 66 -2.15 -7.01 -0.29
C LEU A 66 -3.61 -6.96 0.17
N GLU A 67 -3.81 -7.27 1.44
CA GLU A 67 -5.06 -7.01 2.15
C GLU A 67 -4.79 -5.89 3.16
N VAL A 68 -5.17 -4.67 2.79
CA VAL A 68 -4.90 -3.46 3.58
C VAL A 68 -6.04 -3.27 4.56
N ILE A 69 -5.79 -3.57 5.83
CA ILE A 69 -6.79 -3.50 6.91
C ILE A 69 -6.52 -2.28 7.78
N ARG A 70 -7.48 -1.36 7.92
CA ARG A 70 -7.37 -0.15 8.76
C ARG A 70 -8.70 0.20 9.41
N ALA A 71 -8.67 0.95 10.52
CA ALA A 71 -9.90 1.53 11.04
C ALA A 71 -10.51 2.49 10.01
N ALA A 72 -11.83 2.59 9.94
CA ALA A 72 -12.52 3.34 8.89
C ALA A 72 -12.13 4.83 8.77
N HIS A 73 -11.58 5.40 9.84
CA HIS A 73 -11.15 6.80 9.90
C HIS A 73 -9.63 6.98 9.77
N GLU A 74 -8.89 5.90 9.60
CA GLU A 74 -7.42 5.93 9.46
C GLU A 74 -7.02 5.98 7.99
N SER A 75 -5.99 6.76 7.69
CA SER A 75 -5.37 6.74 6.36
C SER A 75 -4.57 5.46 6.18
N ALA A 76 -4.81 4.72 5.10
CA ALA A 76 -3.96 3.62 4.69
C ALA A 76 -2.96 4.09 3.62
N ARG A 77 -1.77 3.49 3.60
CA ARG A 77 -0.75 3.73 2.58
C ARG A 77 -0.12 2.42 2.17
N VAL A 78 0.16 2.29 0.88
CA VAL A 78 0.99 1.23 0.32
C VAL A 78 2.25 1.87 -0.22
N PHE A 79 3.42 1.31 0.09
CA PHE A 79 4.70 1.87 -0.31
C PHE A 79 5.70 0.79 -0.71
N VAL A 80 6.51 1.12 -1.71
CA VAL A 80 7.62 0.27 -2.12
C VAL A 80 8.82 0.51 -1.21
N ILE A 81 9.48 -0.57 -0.80
CA ILE A 81 10.78 -0.49 -0.15
C ILE A 81 11.82 -0.52 -1.26
N SER A 82 12.26 0.68 -1.67
CA SER A 82 13.15 0.87 -2.81
C SER A 82 14.37 -0.05 -2.74
N PRO A 83 14.57 -0.94 -3.73
CA PRO A 83 15.75 -1.79 -3.80
C PRO A 83 17.03 -0.96 -3.87
N GLY A 84 18.11 -1.48 -3.28
CA GLY A 84 19.43 -0.86 -3.40
C GLY A 84 19.79 -0.59 -4.86
N GLY A 85 20.38 0.58 -5.11
CA GLY A 85 20.78 0.99 -6.46
C GLY A 85 19.62 1.40 -7.38
N HIS A 86 18.39 1.54 -6.88
CA HIS A 86 17.24 2.01 -7.65
C HIS A 86 16.61 3.26 -7.04
N ARG A 87 16.07 4.14 -7.88
CA ARG A 87 15.14 5.22 -7.52
C ARG A 87 13.75 4.86 -8.04
N THR A 88 12.71 5.43 -7.44
CA THR A 88 11.36 5.35 -8.00
C THR A 88 11.16 6.40 -9.09
N THR A 89 10.37 6.07 -10.10
CA THR A 89 9.91 6.99 -11.16
C THR A 89 8.43 7.34 -11.01
N THR A 90 7.71 6.61 -10.18
CA THR A 90 6.41 6.97 -9.61
C THR A 90 6.57 7.44 -8.15
N PRO A 91 5.51 7.95 -7.50
CA PRO A 91 5.51 8.12 -6.06
C PRO A 91 5.89 6.81 -5.35
N TRP A 92 6.78 6.90 -4.36
CA TRP A 92 7.22 5.73 -3.59
C TRP A 92 6.13 5.20 -2.62
N HIS A 93 5.01 5.91 -2.49
CA HIS A 93 3.82 5.48 -1.78
C HIS A 93 2.54 6.01 -2.43
N GLU A 94 1.44 5.30 -2.24
CA GLU A 94 0.09 5.80 -2.53
C GLU A 94 -0.82 5.65 -1.31
N ALA A 95 -1.76 6.58 -1.16
CA ALA A 95 -2.86 6.43 -0.22
C ALA A 95 -3.86 5.43 -0.76
N VAL A 96 -4.37 4.57 0.12
CA VAL A 96 -5.41 3.60 -0.21
C VAL A 96 -6.60 3.89 0.68
N ASP A 97 -7.79 3.91 0.09
CA ASP A 97 -9.03 3.96 0.85
C ASP A 97 -9.36 2.54 1.35
N PRO A 98 -9.26 2.24 2.65
CA PRO A 98 -9.58 0.92 3.18
C PRO A 98 -11.06 0.56 3.02
N ALA A 99 -11.94 1.53 2.68
CA ALA A 99 -13.35 1.30 2.37
C ALA A 99 -13.61 0.89 0.91
N ALA A 100 -12.59 0.90 0.04
CA ALA A 100 -12.76 0.60 -1.37
C ALA A 100 -13.18 -0.87 -1.57
N ALA A 101 -14.32 -1.08 -2.24
CA ALA A 101 -14.87 -2.41 -2.50
C ALA A 101 -14.17 -3.15 -3.67
N GLU A 102 -13.53 -2.42 -4.58
CA GLU A 102 -12.86 -2.97 -5.76
C GLU A 102 -11.34 -3.09 -5.53
N GLU A 103 -10.73 -4.10 -6.16
CA GLU A 103 -9.26 -4.24 -6.14
C GLU A 103 -8.63 -3.04 -6.83
N ARG A 104 -7.74 -2.35 -6.12
CA ARG A 104 -7.01 -1.18 -6.64
C ARG A 104 -5.60 -1.57 -7.04
N ALA A 105 -5.18 -1.21 -8.25
CA ALA A 105 -3.79 -1.30 -8.65
C ALA A 105 -2.97 -0.09 -8.14
N VAL A 106 -1.82 -0.35 -7.54
CA VAL A 106 -0.82 0.66 -7.13
C VAL A 106 0.49 0.40 -7.87
N LEU A 107 1.07 1.44 -8.47
CA LEU A 107 2.18 1.31 -9.41
C LEU A 107 3.49 1.89 -8.87
N PHE A 108 4.55 1.09 -8.95
CA PHE A 108 5.91 1.47 -8.53
C PHE A 108 6.91 1.26 -9.67
N GLY A 109 7.23 2.33 -10.40
CA GLY A 109 8.27 2.31 -11.43
C GLY A 109 9.66 2.47 -10.80
N LEU A 110 10.65 1.71 -11.28
CA LEU A 110 12.02 1.72 -10.79
C LEU A 110 13.03 2.01 -11.90
N GLN A 111 14.03 2.84 -11.60
CA GLN A 111 15.22 3.06 -12.44
C GLN A 111 16.51 2.90 -11.65
N PRO A 112 17.57 2.32 -12.24
CA PRO A 112 18.90 2.31 -11.64
C PRO A 112 19.39 3.72 -11.30
N VAL A 113 20.02 3.89 -10.15
CA VAL A 113 20.76 5.10 -9.79
C VAL A 113 22.13 5.01 -10.47
N THR A 114 22.36 5.85 -11.48
CA THR A 114 23.68 5.98 -12.09
C THR A 114 24.56 6.84 -11.20
N VAL A 115 25.49 6.22 -10.47
CA VAL A 115 26.57 6.97 -9.82
C VAL A 115 27.57 7.37 -10.90
N ARG A 116 27.76 8.67 -11.13
CA ARG A 116 28.86 9.13 -11.97
C ARG A 116 30.14 8.92 -11.18
N ALA A 117 31.11 8.20 -11.74
CA ALA A 117 32.47 8.22 -11.24
C ALA A 117 33.01 9.63 -11.50
N GLU A 118 33.35 10.35 -10.43
CA GLU A 118 34.11 11.60 -10.49
C GLU A 118 35.59 11.32 -10.74
#